data_AF-A0A8S2XC06-F1
#
_entry.id   AF-A0A8S2XC06-F1
#
_cell.length_a   1.000
_cell.length_b   1.000
_cell.length_c   1.000
_cell.angle_alpha   90.00
_cell.angle_beta   90.00
_cell.angle_gamma   90.00
#
_symmetry.space_group_name_H-M   'P 1'
#
loop_
_entity.id
_entity.type
_entity.pdbx_description
1 polymer ?
#
loop_
_entity_poly.entity_id
_entity_poly.type
_entity_poly.pdbx_seq_one_letter_code
_entity_poly.pdbx_strand_id
1 'polypeptide(L)'
;MFEKALDLFEQIHLSLTNVIYAIVFNACAKLCNDRAIKIGKKLLDEMPENYRNDVVVLNSAMHMLMKFGDIQSAERIFRSN
;
A
#
# COMPACT_ATOMS: atom_id res chain seq x y z
N MET A 1 5.81 7.31 -14.27
CA MET A 1 5.89 5.85 -14.06
C MET A 1 4.92 5.40 -12.98
N PHE A 2 4.91 6.05 -11.80
CA PHE A 2 4.02 5.69 -10.68
C PHE A 2 2.52 5.96 -10.94
N GLU A 3 2.16 7.05 -11.63
CA GLU A 3 0.75 7.28 -12.02
C GLU A 3 0.21 6.13 -12.89
N LYS A 4 0.98 5.68 -13.89
CA LYS A 4 0.61 4.53 -14.72
C LYS A 4 0.39 3.24 -13.90
N ALA A 5 1.11 3.08 -12.78
CA ALA A 5 0.91 1.94 -11.90
C ALA A 5 -0.46 2.01 -11.20
N LEU A 6 -0.89 3.19 -10.77
CA LEU A 6 -2.23 3.40 -10.22
C LEU A 6 -3.32 3.24 -11.28
N ASP A 7 -3.10 3.78 -12.48
CA ASP A 7 -4.05 3.65 -13.60
C ASP A 7 -4.26 2.19 -14.00
N LEU A 8 -3.19 1.38 -14.00
CA LEU A 8 -3.28 -0.06 -14.25
C LEU A 8 -3.97 -0.78 -13.09
N PHE A 9 -3.65 -0.42 -11.85
CA PHE A 9 -4.25 -1.02 -10.66
C PHE A 9 -5.77 -0.87 -10.65
N GLU A 10 -6.29 0.31 -10.99
CA GLU A 10 -7.73 0.58 -11.06
C GLU A 10 -8.46 -0.26 -12.13
N GLN A 11 -7.73 -0.82 -13.10
CA GLN A 11 -8.26 -1.68 -14.17
C GLN A 11 -8.15 -3.18 -13.83
N ILE A 12 -7.51 -3.56 -12.73
CA ILE A 12 -7.37 -4.97 -12.33
C ILE A 12 -8.70 -5.46 -11.75
N HIS A 13 -9.23 -6.53 -12.33
CA HIS A 13 -10.45 -7.22 -11.87
C HIS A 13 -10.15 -8.59 -11.24
N LEU A 14 -8.87 -8.88 -11.00
CA LEU A 14 -8.38 -10.17 -10.50
C LEU A 14 -7.93 -10.07 -9.03
N SER A 15 -7.76 -11.21 -8.38
CA SER A 15 -7.15 -11.27 -7.05
C SER A 15 -5.74 -10.70 -7.08
N LEU A 16 -5.48 -9.78 -6.15
CA LEU A 16 -4.18 -9.12 -6.04
C LEU A 16 -3.16 -10.07 -5.43
N THR A 17 -1.96 -10.10 -6.00
CA THR A 17 -0.81 -10.79 -5.43
C THR A 17 -0.03 -9.86 -4.51
N ASN A 18 0.81 -10.43 -3.64
CA ASN A 18 1.72 -9.65 -2.79
C ASN A 18 2.59 -8.66 -3.58
N VAL A 19 3.05 -9.05 -4.77
CA VAL A 19 3.83 -8.18 -5.65
C VAL A 19 3.03 -6.94 -6.07
N ILE A 20 1.74 -7.11 -6.41
CA ILE A 20 0.88 -5.99 -6.81
C ILE A 20 0.68 -5.04 -5.62
N TYR A 21 0.40 -5.54 -4.42
CA TYR A 21 0.32 -4.72 -3.21
C TYR A 21 1.58 -3.88 -3.01
N ALA A 22 2.76 -4.51 -3.07
CA ALA A 22 4.02 -3.81 -2.87
C ALA A 22 4.30 -2.76 -3.95
N ILE A 23 3.95 -3.02 -5.21
CA ILE A 23 4.07 -2.04 -6.30
C ILE A 23 3.16 -0.84 -6.05
N VAL A 24 1.89 -1.09 -5.70
CA VAL A 24 0.90 -0.02 -5.50
C VAL A 24 1.25 0.81 -4.27
N PHE A 25 1.62 0.20 -3.14
CA PHE A 25 2.06 0.93 -1.96
C PHE A 25 3.29 1.79 -2.23
N ASN A 26 4.28 1.28 -2.98
CA ASN A 26 5.43 2.08 -3.38
C ASN A 26 5.07 3.22 -4.33
N ALA A 27 4.16 3.00 -5.29
CA ALA A 27 3.66 4.06 -6.16
C ALA A 27 2.94 5.15 -5.35
N CYS A 28 2.07 4.75 -4.43
CA CYS A 28 1.38 5.64 -3.50
C CYS A 28 2.35 6.47 -2.67
N ALA A 29 3.39 5.84 -2.10
CA ALA A 29 4.43 6.49 -1.32
C ALA A 29 5.21 7.55 -2.13
N LYS A 30 5.42 7.31 -3.43
CA LYS A 30 6.15 8.22 -4.32
C LYS A 30 5.29 9.39 -4.80
N LEU A 31 4.00 9.18 -5.02
CA LEU A 31 3.08 10.21 -5.49
C LEU A 31 2.62 11.12 -4.36
N CYS A 32 2.26 10.55 -3.22
CA CYS A 32 1.85 11.27 -2.00
C CYS A 32 0.81 12.40 -2.24
N ASN A 33 0.00 12.27 -3.28
CA ASN A 33 -1.13 13.15 -3.58
C ASN A 33 -2.43 12.56 -3.02
N ASP A 34 -3.51 13.33 -3.03
CA ASP A 34 -4.80 12.91 -2.44
C ASP A 34 -5.35 11.60 -3.04
N ARG A 35 -5.16 11.40 -4.35
CA ARG A 35 -5.53 10.14 -5.03
C ARG A 35 -4.75 8.96 -4.46
N ALA A 36 -3.43 9.08 -4.37
CA ALA A 36 -2.55 8.05 -3.83
C ALA A 36 -2.86 7.73 -2.37
N ILE A 37 -3.17 8.74 -1.56
CA ILE A 37 -3.54 8.57 -0.14
C ILE A 37 -4.84 7.76 -0.04
N LYS A 38 -5.87 8.15 -0.82
CA LYS A 38 -7.16 7.45 -0.82
C LYS A 38 -7.03 5.99 -1.26
N ILE A 39 -6.31 5.75 -2.36
CA ILE A 39 -6.10 4.38 -2.88
C ILE A 39 -5.29 3.55 -1.88
N GLY A 40 -4.18 4.09 -1.39
CA GLY A 40 -3.27 3.37 -0.49
C GLY A 40 -3.93 2.96 0.81
N LYS A 41 -4.71 3.86 1.45
CA LYS A 41 -5.45 3.55 2.68
C LYS A 41 -6.54 2.51 2.44
N LYS A 42 -7.35 2.69 1.39
CA LYS A 42 -8.39 1.71 1.03
C LYS A 42 -7.80 0.32 0.79
N LEU A 43 -6.70 0.25 0.04
CA LEU A 43 -6.03 -1.00 -0.28
C LEU A 43 -5.48 -1.70 0.97
N LEU A 44 -4.96 -0.94 1.93
CA LEU A 44 -4.48 -1.46 3.19
C LEU A 44 -5.62 -1.99 4.07
N ASP A 45 -6.75 -1.27 4.13
CA ASP A 45 -7.92 -1.65 4.92
C ASP A 45 -8.59 -2.93 4.37
N GLU A 46 -8.67 -3.05 3.04
CA GLU A 46 -9.25 -4.20 2.33
C GLU A 46 -8.26 -5.38 2.17
N MET A 47 -7.03 -5.24 2.67
CA MET A 47 -5.98 -6.24 2.48
C MET A 47 -6.31 -7.57 3.18
N PRO A 48 -6.35 -8.70 2.45
CA PRO A 48 -6.59 -10.03 3.02
C PRO A 48 -5.60 -10.41 4.13
N GLU A 49 -6.08 -11.17 5.12
CA GLU A 49 -5.29 -11.64 6.27
C GLU A 49 -4.02 -12.39 5.87
N ASN A 50 -4.03 -13.15 4.76
CA ASN A 50 -2.86 -13.88 4.29
C ASN A 50 -1.69 -12.96 3.89
N TYR A 51 -1.94 -11.69 3.58
CA TYR A 51 -0.90 -10.70 3.27
C TYR A 51 -0.50 -9.85 4.49
N ARG A 52 -1.20 -9.98 5.62
CA ARG A 52 -0.86 -9.29 6.87
C ARG A 52 0.34 -9.90 7.60
N ASN A 53 0.90 -10.99 7.10
CA ASN A 53 2.17 -11.57 7.56
C ASN A 53 3.26 -11.54 6.47
N ASP A 54 2.96 -10.99 5.29
CA ASP A 54 3.96 -10.87 4.22
C ASP A 54 4.84 -9.64 4.51
N VAL A 55 6.10 -9.89 4.85
CA VAL A 55 7.09 -8.87 5.24
C VAL A 55 7.30 -7.84 4.13
N VAL A 56 7.25 -8.25 2.85
CA VAL A 56 7.45 -7.33 1.72
C VAL A 56 6.25 -6.40 1.60
N VAL A 57 5.05 -6.94 1.71
CA VAL A 57 3.80 -6.16 1.67
C VAL A 57 3.75 -5.19 2.84
N LEU A 58 3.98 -5.66 4.07
CA LEU A 58 3.92 -4.80 5.25
C LEU A 58 4.99 -3.70 5.26
N ASN A 59 6.21 -4.00 4.84
CA ASN A 59 7.26 -2.97 4.75
C ASN A 59 6.91 -1.89 3.71
N SER A 60 6.33 -2.29 2.57
CA SER A 60 5.89 -1.32 1.57
C SER A 60 4.70 -0.47 2.04
N ALA A 61 3.73 -1.07 2.74
CA ALA A 61 2.62 -0.35 3.38
C ALA A 61 3.11 0.63 4.46
N MET A 62 4.05 0.19 5.31
CA MET A 62 4.66 1.03 6.33
C MET A 62 5.43 2.21 5.72
N HIS A 63 6.22 1.97 4.69
CA HIS A 63 6.90 3.03 3.94
C HIS A 63 5.90 4.04 3.34
N MET A 64 4.80 3.56 2.77
CA MET A 64 3.72 4.42 2.28
C MET A 64 3.11 5.28 3.40
N LEU A 65 2.74 4.69 4.53
CA LEU A 65 2.17 5.43 5.67
C LEU A 65 3.14 6.48 6.22
N MET A 66 4.44 6.17 6.30
CA MET A 66 5.46 7.14 6.68
C MET A 66 5.52 8.32 5.71
N LYS A 67 5.41 8.08 4.39
CA LYS A 67 5.37 9.16 3.38
C LYS A 67 4.12 10.01 3.49
N PHE A 68 2.99 9.42 3.87
CA PHE A 68 1.75 10.16 4.14
C PHE A 68 1.76 10.94 5.45
N GLY A 69 2.80 10.77 6.30
CA GLY A 69 2.85 11.36 7.63
C GLY A 69 1.99 10.61 8.68
N ASP A 70 1.45 9.45 8.33
CA ASP A 70 0.62 8.61 9.23
C ASP A 70 1.51 7.69 10.09
N ILE A 71 2.34 8.33 10.92
CA ILE A 71 3.38 7.66 11.72
C ILE A 71 2.74 6.67 12.70
N GLN A 72 1.59 7.02 13.28
CA GLN A 72 0.90 6.16 14.24
C GLN A 72 0.44 4.84 13.61
N SER A 73 -0.06 4.87 12.38
CA SER A 73 -0.47 3.64 11.69
C SER A 73 0.75 2.82 11.26
N ALA A 74 1.83 3.49 10.81
CA ALA A 74 3.09 2.81 10.48
C ALA A 74 3.69 2.09 11.70
N GLU A 75 3.69 2.73 12.86
CA GLU A 75 4.17 2.14 14.12
C GLU A 75 3.35 0.93 14.54
N ARG A 76 2.01 0.98 14.40
CA ARG A 76 1.15 -0.18 14.67
C ARG A 76 1.53 -1.38 13.82
N ILE A 77 1.77 -1.19 12.51
CA ILE A 77 2.22 -2.28 11.64
C ILE A 77 3.56 -2.83 12.11
N PHE A 78 4.52 -1.97 12.45
CA PHE A 78 5.85 -2.39 12.92
C PHE A 78 5.78 -3.21 14.21
N ARG A 79 4.89 -2.87 15.15
CA ARG A 79 4.73 -3.57 16.43
C ARG A 79 3.90 -4.86 16.33
N SER A 80 3.18 -5.06 15.23
CA SER A 80 2.33 -6.23 15.00
C SER A 80 3.06 -7.39 14.32
N ASN A 81 4.32 -7.17 13.91
CA ASN A 81 5.28 -8.17 13.45
C ASN A 81 6.24 -8.53 14.59
#